data_AF-A0A0S3RDW2-F1
#
_entry.id   AF-A0A0S3RDW2-F1
#
_cell.length_a   1.000
_cell.length_b   1.000
_cell.length_c   1.000
_cell.angle_alpha   90.00
_cell.angle_beta   90.00
_cell.angle_gamma   90.00
#
_symmetry.space_group_name_H-M   'P 1'
#
loop_
_entity.id
_entity.type
_entity.pdbx_description
1 polymer ?
#
loop_
_entity_poly.entity_id
_entity_poly.type
_entity_poly.pdbx_seq_one_letter_code
_entity_poly.pdbx_strand_id
1 'polypeptide(L)'
;KSCVHRAVVNKYKERKSLAFFLCPKEDKVLRAPDEVVEMDGTKQYPDFTWSHLLHFTQNHYRADQTTLPNFFNWFLSSKTTD
;
A
#
# COMPACT_ATOMS: atom_id res chain seq x y z
N LYS A 1 -9.25 -3.62 6.44
CA LYS A 1 -9.17 -2.28 5.80
C LYS A 1 -8.06 -1.49 6.47
N SER A 2 -7.14 -0.88 5.72
CA SER A 2 -6.09 0.00 6.27
C SER A 2 -6.71 1.31 6.80
N CYS A 3 -6.16 1.86 7.89
CA CYS A 3 -6.75 3.02 8.58
C CYS A 3 -5.94 4.31 8.42
N VAL A 4 -6.65 5.43 8.24
CA VAL A 4 -6.06 6.77 8.32
C VAL A 4 -5.88 7.14 9.79
N HIS A 5 -4.68 7.59 10.14
CA HIS A 5 -4.36 8.03 11.49
C HIS A 5 -3.43 9.24 11.45
N ARG A 6 -3.45 10.05 12.52
CA ARG A 6 -2.59 11.23 12.67
C ARG A 6 -2.10 11.39 14.09
N ALA A 7 -0.91 11.97 14.25
CA ALA A 7 -0.44 12.47 15.54
C ALA A 7 -0.72 13.98 15.62
N VAL A 8 -1.27 14.43 16.75
CA VAL A 8 -1.50 15.85 17.04
C VAL A 8 -0.43 16.38 18.00
N VAL A 9 -0.17 17.69 17.94
CA VAL A 9 0.80 18.38 18.81
C VAL A 9 0.10 19.09 19.96
N ASN A 10 0.84 19.39 21.02
CA ASN A 10 0.37 20.23 22.12
C ASN A 10 1.50 21.18 22.58
N LYS A 11 1.14 22.28 23.25
CA LYS A 11 2.09 23.33 23.67
C LYS A 11 2.82 23.06 24.99
N TYR A 12 2.46 22.00 25.70
CA TYR A 12 2.83 21.81 27.11
C TYR A 12 3.88 20.73 27.33
N LYS A 13 3.87 19.67 26.51
CA LYS A 13 4.71 18.50 26.75
C LYS A 13 5.07 17.78 25.45
N GLU A 14 6.33 17.35 25.35
CA GLU A 14 6.81 16.54 24.24
C GLU A 14 6.19 15.14 24.20
N ARG A 15 6.02 14.61 22.99
CA ARG A 15 5.59 13.23 22.74
C ARG A 15 6.74 12.44 22.12
N LYS A 16 7.10 11.33 22.74
CA LYS A 16 8.03 10.33 22.17
C LYS A 16 7.25 9.09 21.77
N SER A 17 7.49 8.59 20.56
CA SER A 17 6.90 7.34 20.09
C SER A 17 7.90 6.57 19.25
N LEU A 18 7.81 5.25 19.34
CA LEU A 18 8.53 4.32 18.51
C LEU A 18 7.50 3.49 17.73
N ALA A 19 7.73 3.31 16.44
CA ALA A 19 6.88 2.51 15.57
C ALA A 19 7.75 1.52 14.78
N PHE A 20 7.23 0.32 14.58
CA PHE A 20 7.83 -0.70 13.75
C PHE A 20 6.86 -1.07 12.63
N PHE A 21 7.37 -1.17 11.41
CA PHE A 21 6.60 -1.56 10.23
C PHE A 21 7.08 -2.94 9.78
N LEU A 22 6.16 -3.89 9.65
CA LEU A 22 6.43 -5.20 9.08
C LEU A 22 6.19 -5.10 7.57
N CYS A 23 7.28 -5.06 6.81
CA CYS A 23 7.25 -4.94 5.35
C CYS A 23 7.62 -6.28 4.70
N PRO A 24 6.94 -6.68 3.62
CA PRO A 24 7.39 -7.80 2.79
C PRO A 24 8.79 -7.57 2.20
N LYS A 25 9.45 -8.66 1.79
CA LYS A 25 10.65 -8.57 0.94
C LYS A 25 10.28 -7.97 -0.42
N GLU A 26 11.19 -7.23 -1.05
CA GLU A 26 10.94 -6.50 -2.29
C GLU A 26 10.36 -7.35 -3.43
N ASP A 27 10.90 -8.55 -3.62
CA ASP A 27 10.50 -9.54 -4.64
C ASP A 27 9.24 -10.32 -4.25
N LYS A 28 8.70 -10.13 -3.05
CA LYS A 28 7.49 -10.84 -2.61
C LYS A 28 6.30 -10.37 -3.44
N VAL A 29 5.69 -11.31 -4.16
CA VAL A 29 4.41 -11.11 -4.83
C VAL A 29 3.30 -11.02 -3.78
N LEU A 30 2.59 -9.90 -3.80
CA LEU A 30 1.38 -9.63 -3.04
C LEU A 30 0.17 -10.02 -3.89
N ARG A 31 -0.59 -10.98 -3.37
CA ARG A 31 -1.83 -11.50 -3.95
C ARG A 31 -2.82 -11.80 -2.84
N ALA A 32 -4.11 -11.74 -3.14
CA ALA A 32 -5.13 -12.24 -2.23
C ALA A 32 -4.96 -13.76 -2.02
N PRO A 33 -5.17 -14.28 -0.79
CA PRO A 33 -5.28 -15.72 -0.55
C PRO A 33 -6.43 -16.33 -1.35
N ASP A 34 -6.26 -17.57 -1.81
CA ASP A 34 -7.23 -18.21 -2.70
C ASP A 34 -8.56 -18.45 -1.99
N GLU A 35 -8.52 -18.80 -0.71
CA GLU A 35 -9.71 -19.03 0.12
C GLU A 35 -10.58 -17.76 0.24
N VAL A 36 -9.95 -16.58 0.23
CA VAL A 36 -10.66 -15.29 0.28
C VAL A 36 -11.30 -14.99 -1.06
N VAL A 37 -10.60 -15.28 -2.17
CA VAL A 37 -11.12 -15.06 -3.53
C VAL A 37 -12.27 -16.02 -3.83
N GLU A 38 -12.18 -17.28 -3.40
CA GLU A 38 -13.26 -18.27 -3.54
C GLU A 38 -14.52 -17.86 -2.79
N MET A 39 -14.36 -17.32 -1.57
CA MET A 39 -15.49 -16.85 -0.75
C MET A 39 -16.14 -15.59 -1.31
N ASP A 40 -15.37 -14.62 -1.81
CA ASP A 40 -15.86 -13.34 -2.35
C ASP A 40 -16.30 -13.45 -3.83
N GLY A 41 -15.95 -14.55 -4.50
CA GLY A 41 -16.19 -14.79 -5.92
C GLY A 41 -15.45 -13.84 -6.87
N THR A 42 -14.65 -12.91 -6.34
CA THR A 42 -13.93 -11.90 -7.13
C THR A 42 -12.55 -11.61 -6.57
N LYS A 43 -11.62 -11.31 -7.48
CA LYS A 43 -10.27 -10.81 -7.13
C LYS A 43 -10.25 -9.30 -7.33
N GLN A 44 -10.36 -8.54 -6.24
CA GLN A 44 -10.52 -7.08 -6.28
C GLN A 44 -9.27 -6.34 -6.79
N TYR A 45 -8.08 -6.91 -6.62
CA TYR A 45 -6.80 -6.26 -6.95
C TYR A 45 -5.88 -7.21 -7.73
N PRO A 46 -5.10 -6.70 -8.70
CA PRO A 46 -4.13 -7.50 -9.43
C PRO A 46 -2.94 -7.90 -8.54
N ASP A 47 -2.17 -8.88 -9.00
CA ASP A 47 -0.92 -9.25 -8.32
C ASP A 47 0.19 -8.26 -8.67
N PHE A 48 0.99 -7.92 -7.66
CA PHE A 48 2.15 -7.03 -7.81
C PHE A 48 3.23 -7.41 -6.79
N THR A 49 4.50 -7.13 -7.09
CA THR A 49 5.57 -7.26 -6.08
C THR A 49 5.53 -6.08 -5.11
N TRP A 50 6.01 -6.29 -3.88
CA TRP A 50 6.16 -5.21 -2.91
C TRP A 50 6.99 -4.04 -3.46
N SER A 51 8.03 -4.34 -4.25
CA SER A 51 8.86 -3.33 -4.90
C SER A 51 8.08 -2.36 -5.80
N HIS A 52 7.01 -2.80 -6.47
CA HIS A 52 6.19 -1.89 -7.29
C HIS A 52 5.51 -0.81 -6.44
N LEU A 53 4.86 -1.21 -5.33
CA LEU A 53 4.17 -0.28 -4.45
C LEU A 53 5.17 0.61 -3.69
N LEU A 54 6.31 0.05 -3.26
CA LEU A 54 7.37 0.82 -2.65
C LEU A 54 7.92 1.88 -3.62
N HIS A 55 8.24 1.50 -4.86
CA HIS A 55 8.73 2.43 -5.86
C HIS A 55 7.73 3.56 -6.14
N PHE A 56 6.45 3.23 -6.31
CA PHE A 56 5.38 4.21 -6.50
C PHE A 56 5.33 5.22 -5.35
N THR A 57 5.30 4.74 -4.11
CA THR A 57 5.15 5.61 -2.93
C THR A 57 6.40 6.43 -2.59
N GLN A 58 7.58 6.00 -3.05
CA GLN A 58 8.83 6.74 -2.83
C GLN A 58 9.13 7.75 -3.95
N ASN A 59 8.70 7.49 -5.19
CA ASN A 59 9.15 8.29 -6.36
C ASN A 59 8.02 9.02 -7.09
N HIS A 60 6.77 8.53 -7.00
CA HIS A 60 5.67 9.01 -7.85
C HIS A 60 4.49 9.58 -7.06
N TYR A 61 4.28 9.14 -5.81
CA TYR A 61 3.08 9.49 -5.07
C TYR A 61 3.28 9.53 -3.56
N ARG A 62 2.90 10.64 -2.92
CA ARG A 62 2.91 10.74 -1.44
C ARG A 62 1.80 9.88 -0.85
N ALA A 63 2.14 8.94 0.02
CA ALA A 63 1.16 8.05 0.64
C ALA A 63 0.06 8.80 1.42
N ASP A 64 -1.19 8.52 1.07
CA ASP A 64 -2.42 8.96 1.71
C ASP A 64 -3.57 7.94 1.58
N GLN A 65 -4.80 8.36 1.91
CA GLN A 65 -6.01 7.51 1.86
C GLN A 65 -6.39 7.01 0.45
N THR A 66 -5.84 7.63 -0.60
CA THR A 66 -6.05 7.28 -2.01
C THR A 66 -4.83 6.60 -2.66
N THR A 67 -3.81 6.24 -1.86
CA THR A 67 -2.60 5.56 -2.35
C THR A 67 -2.93 4.33 -3.19
N LEU A 68 -3.78 3.44 -2.68
CA LEU A 68 -4.04 2.15 -3.31
C LEU A 68 -4.74 2.26 -4.68
N PRO A 69 -5.84 3.03 -4.83
CA PRO A 69 -6.45 3.21 -6.15
C PRO A 69 -5.53 3.93 -7.14
N ASN A 70 -4.78 4.96 -6.71
CA ASN A 70 -3.83 5.66 -7.59
C ASN A 70 -2.66 4.76 -8.00
N PHE A 71 -2.18 3.91 -7.09
CA PHE A 71 -1.16 2.91 -7.39
C PHE A 71 -1.64 1.95 -8.48
N PHE A 72 -2.85 1.40 -8.40
CA PHE A 72 -3.33 0.48 -9.43
C PHE A 72 -3.56 1.16 -10.78
N ASN A 73 -4.04 2.40 -10.80
CA ASN A 73 -4.14 3.16 -12.05
C ASN A 73 -2.77 3.35 -12.71
N TRP A 74 -1.75 3.73 -11.94
CA TRP A 74 -0.37 3.90 -12.42
C TRP A 74 0.26 2.56 -12.83
N PHE A 75 0.07 1.51 -12.04
CA PHE A 75 0.65 0.20 -12.27
C PHE A 75 0.08 -0.45 -13.54
N LEU A 76 -1.24 -0.33 -13.75
CA LEU A 76 -1.89 -0.89 -14.94
C LEU A 76 -1.60 -0.08 -16.20
N SER A 77 -1.48 1.26 -16.12
CA SER A 77 -1.11 2.06 -17.28
C SER A 77 0.32 1.81 -17.75
N SER A 78 1.25 1.59 -16.82
CA SER A 78 2.65 1.29 -17.17
C SER A 78 2.81 0.01 -17.98
N LYS A 79 1.94 -1.00 -17.75
CA LYS A 79 1.96 -2.29 -18.44
C LYS A 79 1.40 -2.27 -19.86
N THR A 80 0.67 -1.23 -20.25
CA THR A 80 0.07 -1.13 -21.59
C THR A 80 1.06 -0.57 -22.62
N THR A 81 2.27 -0.20 -22.19
CA THR A 81 3.31 0.42 -23.02
C THR A 81 4.39 -0.54 -23.52
N ASP A 82 4.23 -1.84 -23.24
CA ASP A 82 5.10 -2.94 -23.72
C ASP A 82 4.37 -3.82 -24.74
#